data_AF-A0A917KD05-F1
#
_entry.id   AF-A0A917KD05-F1
#
_cell.length_a   1.000
_cell.length_b   1.000
_cell.length_c   1.000
_cell.angle_alpha   90.00
_cell.angle_beta   90.00
_cell.angle_gamma   90.00
#
_symmetry.space_group_name_H-M   'P 1'
#
loop_
_entity.id
_entity.type
_entity.pdbx_description
1 polymer ?
#
loop_
_entity_poly.entity_id
_entity_poly.type
_entity_poly.pdbx_seq_one_letter_code
_entity_poly.pdbx_strand_id
1 'polypeptide(L)'
;MTRRVFRYVAYELVQDLTAYPEYSARCVSGEDADCGAGSGTWPGPGEVEEWQRRHTQETRHTRYRRVFADYAVMEPTEGPDSPPPGLEPARMTPPRTP
;
A
#
# COMPACT_ATOMS: atom_id res chain seq x y z
N MET A 1 20.09 40.58 -1.21
CA MET A 1 20.18 39.11 -1.18
C MET A 1 18.96 38.57 -0.44
N THR A 2 18.05 37.86 -1.13
CA THR A 2 16.88 37.22 -0.50
C THR A 2 17.30 35.87 0.06
N ARG A 3 17.24 35.74 1.40
CA ARG A 3 17.53 34.48 2.09
C ARG A 3 16.34 33.53 1.88
N ARG A 4 16.57 32.41 1.18
CA ARG A 4 15.61 31.32 1.08
C ARG A 4 15.77 30.39 2.28
N VAL A 5 14.65 29.95 2.84
CA VAL A 5 14.60 28.95 3.92
C VAL A 5 14.02 27.69 3.32
N PHE A 6 14.76 26.58 3.40
CA PHE A 6 14.26 25.26 3.08
C PHE A 6 13.80 24.61 4.39
N ARG A 7 12.56 24.10 4.41
CA ARG A 7 12.04 23.31 5.55
C ARG A 7 12.05 21.85 5.15
N TYR A 8 12.61 21.02 6.02
CA TYR A 8 12.49 19.57 5.89
C TYR A 8 11.06 19.15 6.26
N VAL A 9 10.44 18.30 5.43
CA VAL A 9 9.14 17.67 5.70
C VAL A 9 9.39 16.17 5.73
N ALA A 10 9.09 15.54 6.86
CA ALA A 10 9.13 14.09 6.97
C ALA A 10 7.92 13.50 6.23
N TYR A 11 8.11 12.34 5.61
CA TYR A 11 7.04 11.61 4.96
C TYR A 11 7.02 10.17 5.48
N GLU A 12 5.82 9.61 5.58
CA GLU A 12 5.57 8.22 5.90
C GLU A 12 4.85 7.52 4.74
N LEU A 13 5.11 6.23 4.59
CA LEU A 13 4.48 5.40 3.57
C LEU A 13 3.16 4.86 4.13
N VAL A 14 2.04 5.19 3.50
CA VAL A 14 0.69 4.79 3.90
C VAL A 14 0.02 4.04 2.76
N GLN A 15 -0.75 3.00 3.07
CA GLN A 15 -1.50 2.27 2.04
C GLN A 15 -2.56 3.17 1.38
N ASP A 16 -2.62 3.14 0.05
CA ASP A 16 -3.65 3.79 -0.74
C ASP A 16 -4.93 2.94 -0.73
N LEU A 17 -5.89 3.35 0.08
CA LEU A 17 -7.19 2.69 0.20
C LEU A 17 -8.13 2.96 -0.98
N THR A 18 -7.74 3.82 -1.93
CA THR A 18 -8.54 4.14 -3.13
C THR A 18 -8.27 3.19 -4.30
N ALA A 19 -7.17 2.43 -4.24
CA ALA A 19 -6.79 1.48 -5.26
C ALA A 19 -7.02 0.03 -4.81
N TYR A 20 -7.48 -0.81 -5.73
CA TYR A 20 -7.61 -2.24 -5.46
C TYR A 20 -6.24 -2.92 -5.52
N PRO A 21 -5.97 -3.88 -4.62
CA PRO A 21 -4.77 -4.69 -4.72
C PRO A 21 -4.77 -5.57 -5.96
N GLU A 22 -3.59 -5.94 -6.41
CA GLU A 22 -3.35 -6.78 -7.56
C GLU A 22 -2.69 -8.10 -7.16
N TYR A 23 -3.31 -9.19 -7.59
CA TYR A 23 -2.84 -10.55 -7.35
C TYR A 23 -2.47 -11.21 -8.67
N SER A 24 -1.33 -11.86 -8.73
CA SER A 24 -0.97 -12.73 -9.85
C SER A 24 -0.12 -13.91 -9.38
N ALA A 25 -0.05 -14.95 -10.21
CA ALA A 25 0.84 -16.07 -10.04
C ALA A 25 1.52 -16.43 -11.36
N ARG A 26 2.74 -16.94 -11.26
CA ARG A 26 3.48 -17.56 -12.35
C ARG A 26 3.92 -18.96 -11.94
N CYS A 27 3.70 -19.92 -12.81
CA CYS A 27 4.23 -21.26 -12.66
C CYS A 27 5.76 -21.22 -12.84
N VAL A 28 6.46 -21.64 -11.79
CA VAL A 28 7.94 -21.76 -11.74
C VAL A 28 8.34 -23.22 -11.51
N SER A 29 7.46 -24.12 -11.94
CA SER A 29 7.74 -25.55 -12.03
C SER A 29 8.36 -25.83 -13.39
N GLY A 30 9.17 -26.88 -13.45
CA GLY A 30 9.92 -27.28 -14.63
C GLY A 30 11.32 -27.71 -14.21
N GLU A 31 11.85 -28.73 -14.88
CA GLU A 31 13.14 -29.33 -14.49
C GLU A 31 14.32 -28.57 -15.12
N ASP A 32 14.24 -28.26 -16.42
CA ASP A 32 15.26 -27.48 -17.16
C ASP A 32 14.96 -25.98 -17.20
N ALA A 33 13.68 -25.61 -17.32
CA ALA A 33 13.24 -24.22 -17.40
C ALA A 33 11.87 -24.07 -16.75
N ASP A 34 11.61 -22.88 -16.19
CA ASP A 34 10.30 -22.54 -15.66
C ASP A 34 9.23 -22.66 -16.76
N CYS A 35 8.13 -23.34 -16.46
CA CYS A 35 6.94 -23.41 -17.31
C CYS A 35 6.46 -22.01 -17.72
N GLY A 36 6.57 -21.04 -16.82
CA GLY A 36 6.38 -19.62 -17.13
C GLY A 36 4.92 -19.19 -17.32
N ALA A 37 3.97 -20.14 -17.37
CA ALA A 37 2.54 -19.86 -17.47
C ALA A 37 2.09 -18.93 -16.32
N GLY A 38 1.26 -17.94 -16.63
CA GLY A 38 0.81 -16.94 -15.66
C GLY A 38 -0.71 -16.89 -15.54
N SER A 39 -1.21 -16.55 -14.35
CA SER A 39 -2.63 -16.34 -14.11
C SER A 39 -3.18 -15.05 -14.73
N GLY A 40 -2.32 -14.11 -15.10
CA GLY A 40 -2.70 -12.71 -15.26
C GLY A 40 -2.90 -12.02 -13.90
N THR A 41 -3.28 -10.75 -13.94
CA THR A 41 -3.52 -9.92 -12.74
C THR A 41 -5.01 -9.88 -12.41
N TRP A 42 -5.34 -10.09 -11.14
CA TRP A 42 -6.71 -10.13 -10.63
C TRP A 42 -6.85 -9.28 -9.37
N PRO A 43 -8.04 -8.71 -9.10
CA PRO A 43 -8.29 -7.91 -7.91
C PRO A 43 -8.39 -8.74 -6.62
N GLY A 44 -8.42 -10.08 -6.74
CA GLY A 44 -8.58 -11.00 -5.62
C GLY A 44 -7.69 -12.24 -5.73
N PRO A 45 -7.43 -12.92 -4.60
CA PRO A 45 -6.65 -14.14 -4.59
C PRO A 45 -7.40 -15.36 -5.15
N GLY A 46 -8.74 -15.33 -5.20
CA GLY A 46 -9.57 -16.48 -5.55
C GLY A 46 -9.34 -16.97 -6.99
N GLU A 47 -9.30 -16.03 -7.93
CA GLU A 47 -9.07 -16.29 -9.36
C GLU A 47 -7.65 -16.84 -9.60
N VAL A 48 -6.67 -16.27 -8.90
CA VAL A 48 -5.26 -16.73 -8.95
C VAL A 48 -5.12 -18.16 -8.41
N GLU A 49 -5.87 -18.51 -7.36
CA GLU A 49 -5.87 -19.86 -6.80
C GLU A 49 -6.63 -20.85 -7.66
N GLU A 50 -7.74 -20.45 -8.27
CA GLU A 50 -8.45 -21.29 -9.23
C GLU A 50 -7.56 -21.61 -10.43
N TRP A 51 -6.86 -20.60 -10.97
CA TRP A 51 -5.89 -20.80 -12.04
C TRP A 51 -4.78 -21.78 -11.63
N GLN A 52 -4.20 -21.63 -10.43
CA GLN A 52 -3.18 -22.58 -9.92
C GLN A 52 -3.74 -24.00 -9.80
N ARG A 53 -4.97 -24.17 -9.28
CA ARG A 53 -5.62 -25.48 -9.16
C ARG A 53 -5.81 -26.12 -10.53
N ARG A 54 -6.31 -25.36 -11.51
CA ARG A 54 -6.52 -25.84 -12.89
C ARG A 54 -5.19 -26.20 -13.55
N HIS A 55 -4.20 -25.32 -13.47
CA HIS A 55 -2.87 -25.56 -14.04
C HIS A 55 -2.20 -26.79 -13.43
N THR A 56 -2.30 -26.98 -12.10
CA THR A 56 -1.78 -28.18 -11.42
C THR A 56 -2.45 -29.46 -11.91
N GLN A 57 -3.77 -29.43 -12.15
CA GLN A 57 -4.50 -30.61 -12.63
C GLN A 57 -4.04 -31.00 -14.04
N GLU A 58 -3.77 -30.02 -14.90
CA GLU A 58 -3.36 -30.22 -16.28
C GLU A 58 -1.89 -30.61 -16.43
N THR A 59 -1.00 -29.98 -15.67
CA THR A 59 0.46 -30.08 -15.88
C THR A 59 1.20 -30.84 -14.77
N ARG A 60 0.53 -31.13 -13.64
CA ARG A 60 1.15 -31.64 -12.40
C ARG A 60 2.21 -30.73 -11.79
N HIS A 61 2.33 -29.50 -12.27
CA HIS A 61 3.18 -28.48 -11.67
C HIS A 61 2.63 -28.05 -10.30
N THR A 62 3.51 -28.02 -9.30
CA THR A 62 3.13 -27.76 -7.90
C THR A 62 3.84 -26.54 -7.31
N ARG A 63 4.79 -25.95 -8.04
CA ARG A 63 5.57 -24.77 -7.62
C ARG A 63 5.12 -23.52 -8.37
N TYR A 64 4.70 -22.52 -7.60
CA TYR A 64 4.19 -21.24 -8.10
C TYR A 64 4.84 -20.06 -7.38
N ARG A 65 5.19 -19.02 -8.13
CA ARG A 65 5.54 -17.71 -7.58
C ARG A 65 4.30 -16.84 -7.59
N ARG A 66 3.84 -16.41 -6.41
CA ARG A 66 2.73 -15.45 -6.28
C ARG A 66 3.30 -14.03 -6.13
N VAL A 67 2.58 -13.07 -6.68
CA VAL A 67 2.81 -11.63 -6.48
C VAL A 67 1.53 -11.04 -5.92
N PHE A 68 1.68 -10.29 -4.84
CA PHE A 68 0.68 -9.40 -4.29
C PHE A 68 1.26 -8.00 -4.37
N ALA A 69 0.55 -7.08 -4.99
CA ALA A 69 0.91 -5.68 -5.07
C ALA A 69 -0.25 -4.86 -4.50
N ASP A 70 0.04 -4.07 -3.48
CA ASP A 70 -0.83 -3.00 -3.04
C ASP A 70 -0.25 -1.64 -3.43
N TYR A 71 -1.10 -0.62 -3.34
CA TYR A 71 -0.74 0.74 -3.68
C TYR A 71 -0.48 1.51 -2.40
N ALA A 72 0.50 2.42 -2.44
CA ALA A 72 0.87 3.24 -1.31
C ALA A 72 1.15 4.68 -1.74
N VAL A 73 0.85 5.61 -0.84
CA VAL A 73 1.10 7.04 -0.97
C VAL A 73 2.07 7.49 0.11
N MET A 74 2.81 8.57 -0.16
CA MET A 74 3.65 9.22 0.85
C MET A 74 2.87 10.36 1.48
N GLU A 75 2.48 10.20 2.74
CA GLU A 75 1.82 11.26 3.50
C GLU A 75 2.86 12.04 4.31
N PRO A 76 2.77 13.38 4.38
CA PRO A 76 3.65 14.14 5.25
C PRO A 76 3.33 13.78 6.69
N THR A 77 4.31 13.25 7.42
CA THR A 77 4.19 13.10 8.87
C THR A 77 4.06 14.50 9.43
N GLU A 78 2.98 14.76 10.16
CA GLU A 78 2.79 16.03 10.85
C GLU A 78 4.06 16.34 11.64
N GLY A 79 4.83 17.32 11.17
CA GLY A 79 6.06 17.71 11.83
C GLY A 79 5.73 18.22 13.24
N PRO A 80 6.72 18.34 14.14
CA PRO A 80 6.51 18.87 15.49
C PRO A 80 5.95 20.31 15.54
N ASP A 81 5.73 20.94 14.39
CA ASP A 81 5.21 22.31 14.19
C ASP A 81 3.76 22.32 13.67
N SER A 82 3.13 21.17 13.42
CA SER A 82 1.68 21.11 13.16
C SER A 82 0.94 21.41 14.46
N PRO A 83 0.09 22.46 14.51
CA PRO A 83 -0.76 22.68 15.66
C PRO A 83 -1.72 21.48 15.79
N PRO A 84 -1.88 20.89 16.99
CA PRO A 84 -2.76 19.75 17.16
C PRO A 84 -4.19 20.12 16.70
N PRO A 85 -4.88 19.25 15.94
CA PRO A 85 -6.25 19.51 15.55
C PRO A 85 -7.13 19.57 16.80
N GLY A 86 -7.72 20.75 17.08
CA GLY A 86 -8.77 20.91 18.08
C GLY A 86 -8.46 21.72 19.34
N LEU A 87 -7.34 22.45 19.43
CA LEU A 87 -7.26 23.52 20.44
C LEU A 87 -8.01 24.75 19.92
N GLU A 88 -9.32 24.79 20.17
CA GLU A 88 -10.05 26.06 20.12
C GLU A 88 -9.29 27.10 20.98
N PRO A 89 -9.06 28.34 20.50
CA PRO A 89 -8.43 29.35 21.33
C PRO A 89 -9.28 29.52 22.59
N ALA A 90 -8.68 29.28 23.75
CA ALA A 90 -9.33 29.39 25.04
C ALA A 90 -10.09 30.72 25.09
N ARG A 91 -11.43 30.66 25.09
CA ARG A 91 -12.26 31.83 25.34
C ARG A 91 -11.91 32.31 26.74
N MET A 92 -11.18 33.41 26.84
CA MET A 92 -11.00 34.14 28.10
C MET A 92 -12.38 34.57 28.59
N THR A 93 -12.94 33.83 29.54
CA THR A 93 -14.11 34.27 30.29
C THR A 93 -13.68 35.49 31.11
N PRO A 94 -14.31 36.67 30.94
CA PRO A 94 -13.95 37.83 31.74
C PRO A 94 -14.27 37.58 33.23
N PRO A 95 -13.48 38.13 34.16
CA PRO A 95 -13.72 37.93 35.59
C PRO A 95 -15.07 38.54 35.99
N ARG A 96 -15.88 37.77 36.73
CA ARG A 96 -17.05 38.31 37.44
C ARG A 96 -16.55 39.33 38.47
N THR A 97 -16.93 40.58 38.28
CA THR A 97 -16.73 41.68 39.24
C THR A 97 -17.69 41.48 40.43
N PRO A 98 -17.29 41.78 41.68
CA PRO A 98 -18.06 41.48 42.90
C PRO A 98 -19.43 42.15 42.98
#